data_AF-A0A8G2E8R5-F1
#
_entry.id   AF-A0A8G2E8R5-F1
#
_cell.length_a   1.000
_cell.length_b   1.000
_cell.length_c   1.000
_cell.angle_alpha   90.00
_cell.angle_beta   90.00
_cell.angle_gamma   90.00
#
_symmetry.space_group_name_H-M   'P 1'
#
loop_
_entity.id
_entity.type
_entity.pdbx_description
1 polymer ?
#
loop_
_entity_poly.entity_id
_entity_poly.type
_entity_poly.pdbx_seq_one_letter_code
_entity_poly.pdbx_strand_id
1 'polypeptide(L)' 'MTPEEYLSPEWSDREKVHDWKNYANDGLIEIWDNFTQEQKRIIAKNLQEVADKEWWE' A
#
# COMPACT_ATOMS: atom_id res chain seq x y z
N MET A 1 8.34 0.41 5.12
CA MET A 1 7.98 -0.58 4.10
C MET A 1 9.00 -1.72 4.01
N THR A 2 8.73 -2.79 4.74
CA THR A 2 9.40 -4.09 4.67
C THR A 2 8.69 -4.99 3.62
N PRO A 3 9.30 -6.11 3.21
CA PRO A 3 8.64 -7.08 2.32
C PRO A 3 7.30 -7.60 2.84
N GLU A 4 7.19 -7.88 4.13
CA GLU A 4 5.96 -8.38 4.76
C GLU A 4 4.81 -7.40 4.56
N GLU A 5 5.07 -6.09 4.66
CA GLU A 5 4.06 -5.04 4.53
C GLU A 5 3.39 -4.98 3.15
N TYR A 6 4.07 -5.31 2.05
CA TYR A 6 3.48 -5.28 0.70
C TYR A 6 3.19 -6.67 0.11
N LEU A 7 3.83 -7.73 0.61
CA LEU A 7 3.57 -9.10 0.14
C LEU A 7 2.23 -9.62 0.66
N SER A 8 1.91 -9.32 1.93
CA SER A 8 0.68 -9.72 2.62
C SER A 8 0.15 -8.56 3.49
N PRO A 9 -0.30 -7.46 2.88
CA PRO A 9 -0.82 -6.30 3.61
C PRO A 9 -2.11 -6.61 4.38
N GLU A 10 -2.17 -6.14 5.63
CA GLU A 10 -3.42 -6.11 6.41
C GLU A 10 -4.27 -4.91 5.99
N TRP A 11 -5.21 -5.15 5.07
CA TRP A 11 -6.06 -4.12 4.46
C TRP A 11 -7.09 -3.49 5.41
N SER A 12 -7.38 -4.13 6.53
CA SER A 12 -8.31 -3.62 7.55
C SER A 12 -7.68 -2.57 8.48
N ASP A 13 -6.35 -2.47 8.50
CA ASP A 13 -5.61 -1.52 9.32
C ASP A 13 -5.20 -0.30 8.49
N ARG A 14 -6.11 0.66 8.25
CA ARG A 14 -5.86 1.86 7.40
C ARG A 14 -5.85 3.17 8.19
N GLU A 15 -5.53 3.12 9.48
CA GLU A 15 -5.80 4.26 10.37
C GLU A 15 -4.57 5.12 10.71
N LYS A 16 -3.45 4.89 10.01
CA LYS A 16 -2.23 5.69 10.19
C LYS A 16 -2.08 6.74 9.11
N VAL A 17 -1.67 7.93 9.53
CA VAL A 17 -1.10 8.96 8.66
C VAL A 17 0.12 8.37 7.94
N HIS A 18 0.33 8.76 6.68
CA HIS A 18 1.42 8.26 5.83
C HIS A 18 1.34 6.75 5.57
N ASP A 19 0.15 6.17 5.57
CA ASP A 19 -0.06 4.77 5.19
C ASP A 19 -0.46 4.64 3.71
N TRP A 20 0.42 4.02 2.93
CA TRP A 20 0.18 3.74 1.52
C TRP A 20 -1.13 2.96 1.25
N LYS A 21 -1.61 2.18 2.23
CA LYS A 21 -2.88 1.43 2.13
C LYS A 21 -4.09 2.37 2.01
N ASN A 22 -3.98 3.63 2.43
CA ASN A 22 -5.03 4.64 2.26
C ASN A 22 -5.25 5.00 0.79
N TYR A 23 -4.24 4.78 -0.06
CA TYR A 23 -4.26 5.08 -1.48
C TYR A 23 -4.52 3.84 -2.35
N ALA A 24 -4.67 2.66 -1.73
CA ALA A 24 -5.11 1.46 -2.41
C ALA A 24 -6.64 1.41 -2.46
N ASN A 25 -7.20 1.58 -3.66
CA ASN A 25 -8.64 1.46 -3.87
C ASN A 25 -9.10 -0.01 -3.89
N ASP A 26 -10.41 -0.24 -3.79
CA ASP A 26 -10.97 -1.59 -3.69
C ASP A 26 -10.60 -2.49 -4.88
N GLY A 27 -10.55 -1.94 -6.10
CA GLY A 27 -10.17 -2.70 -7.29
C GLY A 27 -8.72 -3.15 -7.26
N LEU A 28 -7.81 -2.32 -6.75
CA LEU A 28 -6.39 -2.67 -6.58
C LEU A 28 -6.22 -3.76 -5.51
N ILE A 29 -7.00 -3.68 -4.43
CA ILE A 29 -7.00 -4.64 -3.33
C ILE A 29 -7.53 -6.00 -3.79
N GLU A 30 -8.64 -6.00 -4.54
CA GLU A 30 -9.28 -7.21 -5.07
C GLU A 30 -8.31 -8.04 -5.93
N ILE A 31 -7.47 -7.39 -6.71
CA ILE A 31 -6.53 -8.07 -7.60
C ILE A 31 -5.12 -8.21 -7.01
N TRP A 32 -4.89 -7.81 -5.75
CA TRP A 32 -3.55 -7.69 -5.20
C TRP A 32 -2.76 -8.99 -5.30
N ASP A 33 -3.41 -10.12 -5.02
CA ASP A 33 -2.78 -11.44 -5.04
C ASP A 33 -2.47 -11.99 -6.44
N ASN A 34 -2.98 -11.34 -7.49
CA ASN A 34 -2.61 -11.67 -8.87
C ASN A 34 -1.29 -11.02 -9.28
N PHE A 35 -0.78 -10.05 -8.51
CA PHE A 35 0.50 -9.41 -8.78
C PHE A 35 1.67 -10.27 -8.34
N THR A 36 2.73 -10.24 -9.15
CA THR A 36 4.04 -10.74 -8.75
C THR A 36 4.59 -9.94 -7.56
N GLN A 37 5.53 -10.53 -6.82
CA GLN A 37 6.18 -9.86 -5.68
C GLN A 37 6.79 -8.50 -6.06
N GLU A 38 7.40 -8.42 -7.25
CA GLU A 38 8.01 -7.17 -7.74
C GLU A 38 6.95 -6.13 -8.11
N GLN A 39 5.83 -6.53 -8.70
CA GLN A 39 4.71 -5.63 -8.97
C GLN A 39 4.10 -5.10 -7.66
N LYS A 40 3.86 -5.97 -6.66
CA LYS A 40 3.40 -5.57 -5.32
C LYS A 40 4.35 -4.52 -4.71
N ARG A 41 5.67 -4.76 -4.77
CA ARG A 41 6.71 -3.84 -4.28
C ARG A 41 6.66 -2.48 -4.96
N ILE A 42 6.58 -2.45 -6.30
CA ILE A 42 6.56 -1.21 -7.08
C ILE A 42 5.30 -0.41 -6.79
N ILE A 43 4.13 -1.06 -6.77
CA ILE A 43 2.86 -0.39 -6.51
C ILE A 43 2.85 0.20 -5.10
N ALA A 44 3.18 -0.60 -4.08
CA ALA A 44 3.19 -0.13 -2.70
C ALA A 44 4.13 1.06 -2.49
N LYS A 45 5.33 1.04 -3.10
CA LYS A 45 6.25 2.18 -3.07
C LYS A 45 5.67 3.45 -3.71
N ASN A 46 5.05 3.34 -4.88
CA ASN A 46 4.43 4.51 -5.52
C ASN A 46 3.31 5.10 -4.66
N LEU A 47 2.50 4.26 -4.02
CA LEU A 47 1.45 4.71 -3.10
C LEU A 47 2.03 5.33 -1.82
N GLN A 48 3.14 4.79 -1.31
CA GLN A 48 3.86 5.36 -0.17
C GLN A 48 4.41 6.75 -0.49
N GLU A 49 4.93 6.99 -1.69
CA GLU A 49 5.39 8.33 -2.08
C GLU A 49 4.26 9.37 -2.12
N VAL A 50 3.01 8.94 -2.30
CA VAL A 50 1.84 9.81 -2.19
C VAL A 50 1.49 10.02 -0.71
N ALA A 51 1.45 8.94 0.07
CA ALA A 51 1.18 8.99 1.50
C ALA A 51 2.20 9.86 2.25
N ASP A 52 3.48 9.79 1.91
CA ASP A 52 4.56 10.60 2.51
C ASP A 52 4.41 12.12 2.23
N LYS A 53 3.57 12.51 1.27
CA LYS A 53 3.26 13.91 0.95
C LYS A 53 2.03 14.43 1.66
N GLU A 54 1.38 13.63 2.50
CA GLU A 54 0.32 14.11 3.39
C GLU A 54 0.87 15.21 4.30
N TRP A 55 0.07 16.24 4.58
CA TRP A 55 0.50 17.43 5.33
C TRP A 55 0.05 17.40 6.79
N TRP A 56 -0.54 16.30 7.24
CA TRP A 56 -1.19 16.18 8.54
C TRP A 56 -0.37 15.20 9.39
N GLU A 57 0.37 15.66 10.39
CA GLU A 57 1.09 14.82 11.38
C GLU A 57 0.18 14.35 12.52
#